data_AF-A0A4D9EBS0-F1
#
_entry.id   AF-A0A4D9EBS0-F1
#
_cell.length_a   1.000
_cell.length_b   1.000
_cell.length_c   1.000
_cell.angle_alpha   90.00
_cell.angle_beta   90.00
_cell.angle_gamma   90.00
#
_symmetry.space_group_name_H-M   'P 1'
#
loop_
_entity.id
_entity.type
_entity.pdbx_description
1 polymer ?
#
loop_
_entity_poly.entity_id
_entity_poly.type
_entity_poly.pdbx_seq_one_letter_code
_entity_poly.pdbx_strand_id
1 'polypeptide(L)'
;MESELLGEAPVCSPAEPVHWQFLTLLDTVGRRSGQVLVMEMDDVHEAAPLVQMDFAQELFRGIDLKTKLHRKEQIKEEEQEMQPQLVFMLWQAATLRQLMQWEHLDETLWNLRNLFPCMPAALVLVMIQPDLQHQQVEPGWAAGALRRMQCLLDGGFQELVVEAAVYNPGQPDGTMEVKRAACRALREVLKGQEEMTPQDPVTIRLSLGVCNTGYERRYEDRLP
;
A
#
# COMPACT_ATOMS: atom_id res chain seq x y z
N MET A 1 4.51 46.10 36.27
CA MET A 1 3.27 45.45 35.79
C MET A 1 3.61 44.81 34.47
N GLU A 2 4.02 43.55 34.56
CA GLU A 2 4.29 42.67 33.43
C GLU A 2 2.94 42.13 32.94
N SER A 3 2.61 42.34 31.68
CA SER A 3 1.49 41.65 31.02
C SER A 3 2.10 40.62 30.09
N GLU A 4 1.99 39.37 30.53
CA GLU A 4 2.49 38.17 29.86
C GLU A 4 1.79 37.97 28.52
N LEU A 5 2.62 37.81 27.48
CA LEU A 5 2.23 37.31 26.17
C LEU A 5 1.88 35.83 26.31
N LEU A 6 0.59 35.51 26.35
CA LEU A 6 0.08 34.17 26.08
C LEU A 6 0.28 33.90 24.58
N GLY A 7 1.45 33.36 24.24
CA GLY A 7 1.67 32.72 22.95
C GLY A 7 0.76 31.50 22.86
N GLU A 8 -0.23 31.56 21.97
CA GLU A 8 -0.93 30.38 21.50
C GLU A 8 0.11 29.40 20.94
N ALA A 9 0.30 28.26 21.61
CA ALA A 9 1.08 27.18 21.05
C ALA A 9 0.40 26.76 19.73
N PRO A 10 1.15 26.60 18.62
CA PRO A 10 0.57 26.09 17.39
C PRO A 10 0.01 24.71 17.69
N VAL A 11 -1.32 24.59 17.59
CA VAL A 11 -2.00 23.31 17.67
C VAL A 11 -1.54 22.51 16.45
N CYS A 12 -0.52 21.66 16.63
CA CYS A 12 -0.11 20.71 15.60
C CYS A 12 -1.35 19.95 15.15
N SER A 13 -1.64 20.00 13.85
CA SER A 13 -2.76 19.26 13.28
C SER A 13 -2.58 17.77 13.62
N PRO A 14 -3.63 17.03 14.01
CA PRO A 14 -3.54 15.59 14.25
C PRO A 14 -3.04 14.78 13.03
N ALA A 15 -2.94 15.40 11.85
CA ALA A 15 -2.32 14.83 10.66
C ALA A 15 -0.78 14.83 10.68
N GLU A 16 -0.14 15.82 11.31
CA GLU A 16 1.33 15.92 11.38
C GLU A 16 1.98 14.77 12.18
N PRO A 17 1.44 14.33 13.34
CA PRO A 17 1.98 13.20 14.09
C PRO A 17 2.03 11.90 13.29
N VAL A 18 0.99 11.60 12.51
CA VAL A 18 0.92 10.35 11.73
C VAL A 18 1.89 10.39 10.56
N HIS A 19 2.02 11.54 9.89
CA HIS A 19 2.98 11.68 8.80
C HIS A 19 4.43 11.47 9.29
N TRP A 20 4.81 12.11 10.40
CA TRP A 20 6.13 11.92 11.00
C TRP A 20 6.35 10.48 11.45
N GLN A 21 5.38 9.85 12.12
CA GLN A 21 5.47 8.43 12.50
C GLN A 21 5.70 7.52 11.29
N PHE A 22 5.01 7.78 10.18
CA PHE A 22 5.19 7.03 8.96
C PHE A 22 6.61 7.18 8.41
N LEU A 23 7.13 8.41 8.31
CA LEU A 23 8.49 8.66 7.85
C LEU A 23 9.55 7.97 8.71
N THR A 24 9.40 8.00 10.04
CA THR A 24 10.33 7.33 10.97
C THR A 24 10.34 5.81 10.78
N LEU A 25 9.16 5.20 10.60
CA LEU A 25 9.06 3.75 10.34
C LEU A 25 9.67 3.39 8.99
N LEU A 26 9.49 4.23 7.97
CA LEU A 26 10.16 4.04 6.68
C LEU A 26 11.67 4.19 6.77
N ASP A 27 12.20 5.13 7.55
CA ASP A 27 13.65 5.23 7.77
C ASP A 27 14.20 3.94 8.40
N THR A 28 13.43 3.32 9.30
CA THR A 28 13.77 2.02 9.89
C THR A 28 13.79 0.90 8.84
N VAL A 29 12.82 0.89 7.92
CA VAL A 29 12.81 -0.01 6.74
C VAL A 29 14.06 0.21 5.89
N GLY A 30 14.39 1.46 5.57
CA GLY A 30 15.58 1.83 4.81
C GLY A 30 16.88 1.33 5.47
N ARG A 31 17.04 1.54 6.78
CA ARG A 31 18.20 1.06 7.57
C ARG A 31 18.40 -0.45 7.47
N ARG A 32 17.32 -1.21 7.26
CA ARG A 32 17.35 -2.66 7.10
C ARG A 32 17.51 -3.10 5.65
N SER A 33 17.83 -2.16 4.75
CA SER A 33 17.86 -2.38 3.30
C SER A 33 16.52 -2.91 2.75
N GLY A 34 15.43 -2.61 3.45
CA GLY A 34 14.08 -2.97 3.05
C GLY A 34 13.60 -2.11 1.88
N GLN A 35 12.84 -2.73 0.98
CA GLN A 35 12.23 -2.07 -0.16
C GLN A 35 10.76 -1.79 0.11
N VAL A 36 10.29 -0.64 -0.38
CA VAL A 36 8.86 -0.32 -0.46
C VAL A 36 8.41 -0.46 -1.90
N LEU A 37 7.36 -1.24 -2.12
CA LEU A 37 6.75 -1.41 -3.43
C LEU A 37 5.35 -0.80 -3.43
N VAL A 38 5.05 0.00 -4.44
CA VAL A 38 3.67 0.37 -4.78
C VAL A 38 3.31 -0.41 -6.03
N MET A 39 2.28 -1.26 -5.90
CA MET A 39 1.82 -2.12 -6.97
C MET A 39 0.35 -1.83 -7.27
N GLU A 40 0.05 -1.46 -8.51
CA GLU A 40 -1.32 -1.26 -8.97
C GLU A 40 -1.85 -2.52 -9.64
N MET A 41 -3.05 -2.93 -9.25
CA MET A 41 -3.75 -4.08 -9.81
C MET A 41 -4.61 -3.58 -10.96
N ASP A 42 -4.14 -3.82 -12.17
CA ASP A 42 -4.84 -3.43 -13.40
C ASP A 42 -5.89 -4.48 -13.73
N ASP A 43 -7.10 -4.00 -14.02
CA ASP A 43 -8.23 -4.82 -14.42
C ASP A 43 -8.39 -4.69 -15.93
N VAL A 44 -8.12 -5.78 -16.63
CA VAL A 44 -8.16 -5.83 -18.11
C VAL A 44 -9.59 -5.54 -18.62
N HIS A 45 -10.61 -5.67 -17.77
CA HIS A 45 -12.01 -5.44 -18.10
C HIS A 45 -12.47 -4.00 -17.85
N GLU A 46 -11.68 -3.18 -17.15
CA GLU A 46 -12.02 -1.79 -16.85
C GLU A 46 -10.81 -0.88 -17.06
N ALA A 47 -10.83 -0.12 -18.17
CA ALA A 47 -9.76 0.81 -18.50
C ALA A 47 -9.76 2.00 -17.51
N ALA A 48 -8.97 1.90 -16.45
CA ALA A 48 -8.71 2.97 -15.50
C ALA A 48 -7.32 3.59 -15.75
N PRO A 49 -7.16 4.92 -15.59
CA PRO A 49 -5.84 5.53 -15.57
C PRO A 49 -5.02 4.96 -14.40
N LEU A 50 -3.76 4.60 -14.67
CA LEU A 50 -2.83 4.18 -13.62
C LEU A 50 -2.55 5.35 -12.67
N VAL A 51 -2.88 5.18 -11.39
CA VAL A 51 -2.73 6.23 -10.36
C VAL A 51 -1.54 5.99 -9.42
N GLN A 52 -0.78 4.90 -9.59
CA GLN A 52 0.35 4.56 -8.71
C GLN A 52 1.37 5.69 -8.50
N MET A 53 1.63 6.50 -9.53
CA MET A 53 2.60 7.60 -9.46
C MET A 53 2.05 8.75 -8.61
N ASP A 54 0.81 9.16 -8.86
CA ASP A 54 0.15 10.22 -8.12
C ASP A 54 -0.03 9.82 -6.65
N PHE A 55 -0.45 8.58 -6.42
CA PHE A 55 -0.50 7.97 -5.10
C PHE A 55 0.85 8.04 -4.38
N ALA A 56 1.94 7.61 -5.04
CA ALA A 56 3.27 7.64 -4.43
C ALA A 56 3.71 9.07 -4.11
N GLN A 57 3.49 10.02 -5.01
CA GLN A 57 3.83 11.44 -4.80
C GLN A 57 3.08 12.04 -3.61
N GLU A 58 1.79 11.73 -3.46
CA GLU A 58 0.99 12.20 -2.33
C GLU A 58 1.39 11.50 -1.01
N LEU A 59 1.61 10.18 -1.06
CA LEU A 59 1.94 9.39 0.12
C LEU A 59 3.29 9.79 0.72
N PHE A 60 4.29 9.99 -0.14
CA PHE A 60 5.66 10.33 0.22
C PHE A 60 5.97 11.82 0.05
N ARG A 61 4.95 12.68 0.05
CA ARG A 61 5.12 14.13 -0.05
C ARG A 61 6.14 14.62 0.98
N GLY A 62 7.12 15.41 0.52
CA GLY A 62 8.24 15.89 1.35
C GLY A 62 9.49 15.00 1.29
N ILE A 63 9.41 13.82 0.68
CA ILE A 63 10.56 13.00 0.31
C ILE A 63 10.90 13.29 -1.16
N ASP A 64 12.17 13.51 -1.47
CA ASP A 64 12.61 13.58 -2.86
C ASP A 64 12.55 12.19 -3.50
N LEU A 65 11.42 11.88 -4.12
CA LEU A 65 11.21 10.59 -4.78
C LEU A 65 12.13 10.37 -5.98
N LYS A 66 12.63 11.44 -6.64
CA LYS A 66 13.46 11.28 -7.84
C LYS A 66 14.78 10.59 -7.56
N THR A 67 15.33 10.77 -6.36
CA THR A 67 16.56 10.11 -5.91
C THR A 67 16.32 8.73 -5.30
N LYS A 68 15.07 8.36 -5.03
CA LYS A 68 14.68 7.12 -4.34
C LYS A 68 13.89 6.12 -5.18
N LEU A 69 13.39 6.56 -6.34
CA LEU A 69 12.51 5.79 -7.21
C LEU A 69 13.34 5.02 -8.24
N HIS A 70 13.31 3.69 -8.13
CA HIS A 70 13.81 2.79 -9.15
C HIS A 70 12.63 2.39 -10.03
N ARG A 71 12.51 3.04 -11.20
CA ARG A 71 11.52 2.67 -12.21
C ARG A 71 11.98 1.39 -12.89
N LYS A 72 11.12 0.38 -12.92
CA LYS A 72 11.34 -0.98 -13.45
C LYS A 72 11.47 -1.02 -15.00
N GLU A 73 12.07 0.00 -15.63
CA GLU A 73 12.28 0.05 -17.09
C GLU A 73 13.62 -0.55 -17.52
N GLN A 74 14.47 -0.99 -16.59
CA GLN A 74 15.67 -1.79 -16.88
C GLN A 74 15.83 -2.88 -15.81
N ILE A 75 15.19 -4.04 -15.99
CA ILE A 75 15.66 -5.30 -15.39
C ILE A 75 16.44 -6.03 -16.47
N LYS A 76 17.68 -5.60 -16.64
CA LYS A 76 18.81 -6.49 -16.87
C LYS A 76 19.92 -5.94 -15.99
N GLU A 77 20.46 -6.83 -15.15
CA GLU A 77 21.64 -6.61 -14.30
C GLU A 77 21.36 -5.86 -13.00
N GLU A 78 20.74 -6.58 -12.05
CA GLU A 78 21.23 -6.85 -10.69
C GLU A 78 20.05 -7.44 -9.90
N GLU A 79 19.79 -8.73 -10.13
CA GLU A 79 18.94 -9.56 -9.28
C GLU A 79 19.64 -9.78 -7.93
N GLN A 80 19.74 -8.73 -7.13
CA GLN A 80 19.60 -8.96 -5.69
C GLN A 80 18.09 -9.05 -5.48
N GLU A 81 17.58 -10.28 -5.35
CA GLU A 81 16.21 -10.59 -4.93
C GLU A 81 15.96 -9.99 -3.54
N MET A 82 15.84 -8.66 -3.47
CA MET A 82 15.49 -7.98 -2.23
C MET A 82 14.00 -8.16 -2.02
N GLN A 83 13.67 -8.84 -0.92
CA GLN A 83 12.30 -9.05 -0.48
C GLN A 83 11.68 -7.69 -0.11
N PRO A 84 10.54 -7.29 -0.73
CA PRO A 84 9.87 -6.06 -0.36
C PRO A 84 9.43 -6.15 1.10
N GLN A 85 9.82 -5.18 1.93
CA GLN A 85 9.42 -5.19 3.34
C GLN A 85 8.00 -4.66 3.53
N LEU A 86 7.61 -3.71 2.68
CA LEU A 86 6.27 -3.12 2.66
C LEU A 86 5.76 -3.04 1.22
N VAL A 87 4.57 -3.54 0.99
CA VAL A 87 3.87 -3.41 -0.29
C VAL A 87 2.57 -2.64 -0.10
N PHE A 88 2.34 -1.62 -0.93
CA PHE A 88 1.03 -1.01 -1.13
C PHE A 88 0.41 -1.62 -2.37
N MET A 89 -0.73 -2.27 -2.22
CA MET A 89 -1.44 -2.89 -3.33
C MET A 89 -2.71 -2.11 -3.63
N LEU A 90 -2.68 -1.41 -4.76
CA LEU A 90 -3.73 -0.48 -5.16
C LEU A 90 -4.77 -1.23 -6.00
N TRP A 91 -6.03 -1.16 -5.56
CA TRP A 91 -7.17 -1.76 -6.25
C TRP A 91 -8.19 -0.68 -6.59
N GLN A 92 -8.64 -0.65 -7.84
CA GLN A 92 -9.80 0.15 -8.20
C GLN A 92 -11.04 -0.40 -7.49
N ALA A 93 -11.88 0.50 -6.96
CA ALA A 93 -13.05 0.10 -6.17
C ALA A 93 -14.04 -0.77 -6.99
N ALA A 94 -14.09 -0.58 -8.31
CA ALA A 94 -14.92 -1.36 -9.21
C ALA A 94 -14.40 -2.81 -9.41
N THR A 95 -13.09 -3.01 -9.58
CA THR A 95 -12.44 -4.34 -9.57
C THR A 95 -12.71 -5.09 -8.26
N LEU A 96 -12.67 -4.37 -7.14
CA LEU A 96 -12.90 -4.94 -5.82
C LEU A 96 -14.37 -5.37 -5.59
N ARG A 97 -15.34 -4.75 -6.30
CA ARG A 97 -16.73 -5.26 -6.37
C ARG A 97 -16.81 -6.62 -7.07
N GLN A 98 -16.03 -6.84 -8.13
CA GLN A 98 -16.03 -8.12 -8.86
C GLN A 98 -15.43 -9.24 -8.00
N LEU A 99 -14.38 -8.93 -7.24
CA LEU A 99 -13.76 -9.83 -6.26
C LEU A 99 -14.68 -10.31 -5.13
N MET A 100 -15.85 -9.68 -4.94
CA MET A 100 -16.85 -10.14 -3.98
C MET A 100 -17.65 -11.35 -4.45
N GLN A 101 -17.52 -11.73 -5.73
CA GLN A 101 -18.00 -13.00 -6.25
C GLN A 101 -16.99 -14.09 -5.86
N TRP A 102 -17.47 -15.14 -5.16
CA TRP A 102 -16.62 -16.18 -4.57
C TRP A 102 -15.66 -16.85 -5.57
N GLU A 103 -16.07 -16.95 -6.84
CA GLU A 103 -15.29 -17.59 -7.91
C GLU A 103 -14.00 -16.83 -8.29
N HIS A 104 -13.93 -15.52 -8.09
CA HIS A 104 -12.76 -14.70 -8.42
C HIS A 104 -11.77 -14.56 -7.26
N LEU A 105 -12.20 -14.91 -6.05
CA LEU A 105 -11.44 -14.72 -4.81
C LEU A 105 -10.25 -15.68 -4.70
N ASP A 106 -10.45 -16.95 -5.04
CA ASP A 106 -9.40 -17.99 -4.98
C ASP A 106 -8.33 -17.76 -6.04
N GLU A 107 -8.72 -17.33 -7.24
CA GLU A 107 -7.79 -16.95 -8.31
C GLU A 107 -6.94 -15.75 -7.91
N THR A 108 -7.53 -14.76 -7.25
CA THR A 108 -6.78 -13.60 -6.73
C THR A 108 -5.77 -14.01 -5.67
N LEU A 109 -6.14 -14.87 -4.71
CA LEU A 109 -5.20 -15.38 -3.70
C LEU A 109 -4.06 -16.18 -4.35
N TRP A 110 -4.37 -16.99 -5.37
CA TRP A 110 -3.37 -17.72 -6.14
C TRP A 110 -2.42 -16.78 -6.89
N ASN A 111 -2.98 -15.78 -7.57
CA ASN A 111 -2.19 -14.77 -8.28
C ASN A 111 -1.28 -14.01 -7.33
N LEU A 112 -1.74 -13.68 -6.13
CA LEU A 112 -0.93 -13.03 -5.10
C LEU A 112 0.27 -13.86 -4.66
N ARG A 113 0.14 -15.19 -4.54
CA ARG A 113 1.28 -16.08 -4.29
C ARG A 113 2.31 -16.05 -5.41
N ASN A 114 1.85 -15.94 -6.66
CA ASN A 114 2.75 -15.90 -7.82
C ASN A 114 3.38 -14.51 -8.03
N LEU A 115 2.75 -13.45 -7.53
CA LEU A 115 3.24 -12.08 -7.68
C LEU A 115 4.45 -11.77 -6.80
N PHE A 116 4.62 -12.50 -5.70
CA PHE A 116 5.73 -12.30 -4.77
C PHE A 116 6.56 -13.58 -4.65
N PRO A 117 7.65 -13.71 -5.43
CA PRO A 117 8.62 -14.80 -5.27
C PRO A 117 9.15 -14.89 -3.83
N CYS A 118 9.27 -13.74 -3.16
CA CYS A 118 9.49 -13.62 -1.73
C CYS A 118 8.34 -12.80 -1.13
N MET A 119 7.60 -13.40 -0.19
CA MET A 119 6.45 -12.75 0.45
C MET A 119 6.88 -11.48 1.19
N PRO A 120 6.17 -10.35 1.06
CA PRO A 120 6.50 -9.19 1.86
C PRO A 120 6.24 -9.40 3.35
N ALA A 121 6.91 -8.62 4.20
CA ALA A 121 6.63 -8.65 5.64
C ALA A 121 5.31 -7.94 5.98
N ALA A 122 5.01 -6.84 5.28
CA ALA A 122 3.77 -6.10 5.39
C ALA A 122 3.13 -5.82 4.04
N LEU A 123 1.81 -5.93 3.98
CA LEU A 123 0.98 -5.58 2.82
C LEU A 123 -0.13 -4.63 3.27
N VAL A 124 -0.27 -3.51 2.58
CA VAL A 124 -1.39 -2.58 2.74
C VAL A 124 -2.27 -2.68 1.50
N LEU A 125 -3.48 -3.21 1.68
CA LEU A 125 -4.53 -3.20 0.68
C LEU A 125 -5.12 -1.80 0.60
N VAL A 126 -4.95 -1.13 -0.53
CA VAL A 126 -5.44 0.23 -0.76
C VAL A 126 -6.56 0.17 -1.79
N MET A 127 -7.79 0.46 -1.36
CA MET A 127 -8.88 0.66 -2.30
C MET A 127 -8.88 2.11 -2.76
N ILE A 128 -8.70 2.32 -4.06
CA ILE A 128 -8.80 3.62 -4.70
C ILE A 128 -10.28 3.92 -4.93
N GLN A 129 -10.78 4.93 -4.24
CA GLN A 129 -12.12 5.44 -4.42
C GLN A 129 -12.07 6.62 -5.39
N PRO A 130 -12.65 6.50 -6.60
CA PRO A 130 -12.56 7.54 -7.61
C PRO A 130 -13.32 8.80 -7.17
N ASP A 131 -12.88 9.96 -7.66
CA ASP A 131 -13.53 11.24 -7.36
C ASP A 131 -14.95 11.34 -7.97
N LEU A 132 -15.19 10.57 -9.04
CA LEU A 132 -16.48 10.50 -9.71
C LEU A 132 -17.51 9.75 -8.84
N GLN A 133 -18.45 10.50 -8.25
CA GLN A 133 -19.49 9.97 -7.33
C GLN A 133 -20.24 8.72 -7.84
N HIS A 134 -20.49 8.61 -9.15
CA HIS A 134 -21.20 7.47 -9.73
C HIS A 134 -20.34 6.18 -9.82
N GLN A 135 -19.02 6.32 -9.70
CA GLN A 135 -18.06 5.20 -9.65
C GLN A 135 -17.64 4.87 -8.22
N GLN A 136 -18.00 5.72 -7.25
CA GLN A 136 -17.71 5.45 -5.85
C GLN A 136 -18.45 4.21 -5.36
N VAL A 137 -17.79 3.48 -4.47
CA VAL A 137 -18.38 2.39 -3.71
C VAL A 137 -18.88 2.93 -2.39
N GLU A 138 -20.08 2.50 -1.99
CA GLU A 138 -20.60 2.81 -0.66
C GLU A 138 -19.57 2.43 0.42
N PRO A 139 -19.27 3.30 1.40
CA PRO A 139 -18.21 3.06 2.38
C PRO A 139 -18.33 1.72 3.13
N GLY A 140 -19.55 1.28 3.41
CA GLY A 140 -19.80 -0.02 4.05
C GLY A 140 -19.43 -1.22 3.18
N TRP A 141 -19.64 -1.13 1.86
CA TRP A 141 -19.26 -2.17 0.91
C TRP A 141 -17.75 -2.22 0.74
N ALA A 142 -17.13 -1.05 0.60
CA ALA A 142 -15.68 -0.90 0.55
C ALA A 142 -14.99 -1.52 1.78
N ALA A 143 -15.45 -1.15 2.98
CA ALA A 143 -14.92 -1.68 4.24
C ALA A 143 -15.15 -3.20 4.36
N GLY A 144 -16.33 -3.70 3.96
CA GLY A 144 -16.65 -5.13 3.99
C GLY A 144 -15.75 -5.93 3.06
N ALA A 145 -15.50 -5.43 1.87
CA ALA A 145 -14.70 -6.10 0.86
C ALA A 145 -13.20 -6.09 1.19
N LEU A 146 -12.68 -4.96 1.67
CA LEU A 146 -11.33 -4.86 2.22
C LEU A 146 -11.12 -5.81 3.41
N ARG A 147 -12.07 -5.84 4.36
CA ARG A 147 -12.01 -6.75 5.51
C ARG A 147 -11.99 -8.19 5.08
N ARG A 148 -12.79 -8.56 4.09
CA ARG A 148 -12.83 -9.93 3.56
C ARG A 148 -11.47 -10.34 2.97
N MET A 149 -10.89 -9.48 2.12
CA MET A 149 -9.56 -9.73 1.55
C MET A 149 -8.49 -9.80 2.63
N GLN A 150 -8.51 -8.90 3.60
CA GLN A 150 -7.60 -8.92 4.74
C GLN A 150 -7.69 -10.27 5.47
N CYS A 151 -8.89 -10.72 5.85
CA CYS A 151 -9.06 -12.02 6.53
C CYS A 151 -8.55 -13.21 5.71
N LEU A 152 -8.69 -13.19 4.39
CA LEU A 152 -8.22 -14.27 3.52
C LEU A 152 -6.70 -14.30 3.42
N LEU A 153 -6.07 -13.13 3.33
CA LEU A 153 -4.62 -13.03 3.28
C LEU A 153 -4.00 -13.36 4.63
N ASP A 154 -4.58 -12.88 5.73
CA ASP A 154 -4.16 -13.25 7.09
C ASP A 154 -4.27 -14.78 7.30
N GLY A 155 -5.34 -15.41 6.79
CA GLY A 155 -5.52 -16.87 6.86
C GLY A 155 -4.62 -17.65 5.89
N GLY A 156 -4.25 -17.04 4.77
CA GLY A 156 -3.46 -17.67 3.70
C GLY A 156 -1.94 -17.56 3.85
N PHE A 157 -1.47 -16.64 4.71
CA PHE A 157 -0.05 -16.28 4.88
C PHE A 157 0.30 -16.00 6.35
N GLN A 158 0.92 -16.96 7.03
CA GLN A 158 1.20 -16.88 8.48
C GLN A 158 2.15 -15.76 8.92
N GLU A 159 3.06 -15.31 8.04
CA GLU A 159 4.10 -14.31 8.38
C GLU A 159 3.82 -12.92 7.78
N LEU A 160 2.72 -12.78 7.03
CA LEU A 160 2.37 -11.54 6.37
C LEU A 160 1.47 -10.69 7.28
N VAL A 161 1.87 -9.47 7.59
CA VAL A 161 0.98 -8.51 8.24
C VAL A 161 0.16 -7.78 7.18
N VAL A 162 -1.16 -7.95 7.21
CA VAL A 162 -2.07 -7.29 6.26
C VAL A 162 -2.85 -6.19 6.94
N GLU A 163 -2.81 -5.00 6.35
CA GLU A 163 -3.63 -3.86 6.73
C GLU A 163 -4.42 -3.36 5.52
N ALA A 164 -5.50 -2.62 5.77
CA ALA A 164 -6.35 -2.10 4.72
C ALA A 164 -6.66 -0.61 4.92
N ALA A 165 -6.77 0.12 3.81
CA ALA A 165 -7.13 1.52 3.78
C ALA A 165 -7.91 1.88 2.52
N VAL A 166 -8.70 2.94 2.62
CA VAL A 166 -9.33 3.60 1.47
C VAL A 166 -8.51 4.84 1.13
N TYR A 167 -8.22 5.04 -0.15
CA TYR A 167 -7.53 6.19 -0.69
C TYR A 167 -8.46 6.96 -1.62
N ASN A 168 -8.63 8.26 -1.34
CA ASN A 168 -9.37 9.19 -2.18
C ASN A 168 -8.37 10.15 -2.85
N PRO A 169 -8.04 9.97 -4.14
CA PRO A 169 -7.10 10.83 -4.84
C PRO A 169 -7.49 12.30 -4.77
N GLY A 170 -6.52 13.21 -4.61
CA GLY A 170 -6.75 14.66 -4.62
C GLY A 170 -7.45 15.23 -3.38
N GLN A 171 -7.88 14.40 -2.42
CA GLN A 171 -8.40 14.90 -1.14
C GLN A 171 -7.26 15.21 -0.17
N PRO A 172 -7.31 16.32 0.60
CA PRO A 172 -6.24 16.72 1.53
C PRO A 172 -5.85 15.64 2.54
N ASP A 173 -6.82 14.85 2.99
CA ASP A 173 -6.64 13.74 3.94
C ASP A 173 -6.57 12.36 3.26
N GLY A 174 -6.59 12.31 1.92
CA GLY A 174 -6.73 11.07 1.14
C GLY A 174 -5.67 10.01 1.48
N THR A 175 -4.45 10.42 1.81
CA THR A 175 -3.34 9.51 2.16
C THR A 175 -3.21 9.22 3.65
N MET A 176 -3.99 9.88 4.52
CA MET A 176 -3.81 9.75 5.97
C MET A 176 -4.20 8.37 6.50
N GLU A 177 -5.31 7.82 6.01
CA GLU A 177 -5.72 6.44 6.35
C GLU A 177 -4.69 5.41 5.89
N VAL A 178 -4.12 5.61 4.70
CA VAL A 178 -3.06 4.76 4.15
C VAL A 178 -1.80 4.82 5.02
N LYS A 179 -1.38 6.02 5.46
CA LYS A 179 -0.26 6.19 6.40
C LYS A 179 -0.55 5.52 7.74
N ARG A 180 -1.76 5.63 8.27
CA ARG A 180 -2.18 4.94 9.51
C ARG A 180 -2.10 3.42 9.36
N ALA A 181 -2.62 2.88 8.27
CA ALA A 181 -2.55 1.45 7.96
C ALA A 181 -1.11 0.96 7.83
N ALA A 182 -0.27 1.67 7.08
CA ALA A 182 1.15 1.35 6.96
C ALA A 182 1.87 1.41 8.32
N CYS A 183 1.59 2.41 9.15
CA CYS A 183 2.15 2.51 10.49
C CYS A 183 1.75 1.33 11.38
N ARG A 184 0.50 0.86 11.32
CA ARG A 184 0.07 -0.34 12.06
C ARG A 184 0.83 -1.56 11.57
N ALA A 185 0.86 -1.80 10.25
CA ALA A 185 1.53 -2.95 9.67
C ALA A 185 3.03 -2.98 10.02
N LEU A 186 3.73 -1.87 9.81
CA LEU A 186 5.16 -1.75 10.11
C LEU A 186 5.45 -1.91 11.60
N ARG A 187 4.59 -1.41 12.49
CA ARG A 187 4.79 -1.64 13.93
C ARG A 187 4.72 -3.11 14.27
N GLU A 188 3.75 -3.85 13.75
CA GLU A 188 3.68 -5.30 14.00
C GLU A 188 4.92 -6.03 13.46
N VAL A 189 5.36 -5.69 12.25
CA VAL A 189 6.59 -6.27 11.66
C VAL A 189 7.83 -5.94 12.49
N LEU A 190 7.94 -4.71 12.98
CA LEU A 190 9.15 -4.22 13.67
C LEU A 190 9.17 -4.54 15.18
N LYS A 191 8.04 -4.86 15.81
CA LYS A 191 7.91 -5.18 17.25
C LYS A 191 8.83 -6.32 17.73
N GLY A 192 9.26 -7.21 16.84
CA GLY A 192 10.09 -8.36 17.18
C GLY A 192 11.60 -8.18 16.99
N GLN A 193 12.09 -6.99 16.62
CA GLN A 193 13.48 -6.84 16.14
C GLN A 193 14.16 -5.61 16.75
N GLU A 194 15.23 -5.85 17.53
CA GLU A 194 15.98 -4.90 18.38
C GLU A 194 16.33 -3.55 17.72
N GLU A 195 16.46 -2.55 18.60
CA GLU A 195 16.79 -1.17 18.30
C GLU A 195 18.17 -1.05 17.63
N MET A 196 18.20 -0.55 16.40
CA MET A 196 19.44 -0.18 15.72
C MET A 196 19.84 1.24 16.09
N THR A 197 21.14 1.42 16.35
CA THR A 197 21.73 2.72 16.71
C THR A 197 21.54 3.78 15.63
N PRO A 198 21.47 5.08 15.99
CA PRO A 198 21.28 6.14 15.01
C PRO A 198 22.57 6.34 14.20
N GLN A 199 22.61 5.79 12.99
CA GLN A 199 23.50 6.25 11.91
C GLN A 199 22.72 7.01 10.83
N ASP A 200 23.46 7.63 9.91
CA ASP A 200 23.06 8.51 8.80
C ASP A 200 21.69 8.22 8.16
N PRO A 201 21.01 9.24 7.60
CA PRO A 201 19.73 9.05 6.95
C PRO A 201 19.83 7.99 5.84
N VAL A 202 19.07 6.90 5.98
CA VAL A 202 19.14 5.80 5.02
C VAL A 202 18.11 5.98 3.92
N THR A 203 18.55 5.78 2.68
CA THR A 203 17.69 5.91 1.51
C THR A 203 16.78 4.70 1.38
N ILE A 204 15.48 4.90 1.63
CA ILE A 204 14.42 3.95 1.27
C ILE A 204 14.41 3.76 -0.25
N ARG A 205 14.38 2.51 -0.72
CA ARG A 205 14.17 2.18 -2.14
C ARG A 205 12.67 2.08 -2.42
N LEU A 206 12.18 2.89 -3.34
CA LEU A 206 10.81 2.83 -3.83
C LEU A 206 10.77 2.21 -5.22
N SER A 207 9.90 1.22 -5.41
CA SER A 207 9.61 0.64 -6.71
C SER A 207 8.13 0.76 -7.04
N LEU A 208 7.83 0.94 -8.32
CA LEU A 208 6.48 0.99 -8.87
C LEU A 208 6.27 -0.20 -9.81
N GLY A 209 5.10 -0.83 -9.76
CA GLY A 209 4.76 -1.98 -10.60
C GLY A 209 3.28 -2.04 -10.93
N VAL A 210 2.96 -2.59 -12.10
CA VAL A 210 1.58 -2.86 -12.51
C VAL A 210 1.42 -4.37 -12.66
N CYS A 211 0.35 -4.91 -12.11
CA CYS A 211 -0.01 -6.31 -12.21
C CYS A 211 -1.33 -6.46 -12.96
N ASN A 212 -1.32 -7.17 -14.08
CA ASN A 212 -2.54 -7.48 -14.82
C ASN A 212 -3.29 -8.62 -14.13
N THR A 213 -4.46 -8.32 -13.58
CA THR A 213 -5.40 -9.35 -13.12
C THR A 213 -6.27 -9.79 -14.29
N GLY A 214 -5.67 -10.49 -15.26
CA GLY A 214 -6.45 -11.18 -16.27
C GLY A 214 -7.14 -12.38 -15.64
N TYR A 215 -8.43 -12.26 -15.31
CA TYR A 215 -9.27 -13.41 -14.98
C TYR A 215 -9.49 -14.20 -16.28
N GLU A 216 -8.54 -15.05 -16.67
CA GLU A 216 -8.82 -16.08 -17.67
C GLU A 216 -9.91 -16.97 -17.06
N ARG A 217 -11.14 -16.92 -17.55
CA ARG A 217 -12.16 -17.94 -17.27
C ARG A 217 -11.59 -19.30 -17.67
N ARG A 218 -10.91 -19.99 -16.76
CA ARG A 218 -10.55 -21.40 -16.93
C ARG A 218 -11.68 -22.29 -16.43
N TYR A 219 -12.88 -22.03 -16.92
CA TYR A 219 -14.04 -22.91 -16.74
C TYR A 219 -14.88 -23.02 -18.02
N GLU A 220 -14.25 -23.10 -19.18
CA GLU A 220 -14.87 -23.63 -20.39
C GLU A 220 -13.88 -24.57 -21.07
N ASP A 221 -13.70 -25.77 -20.50
CA ASP A 221 -13.24 -26.98 -21.24
C ASP A 221 -13.31 -28.25 -20.37
N ARG A 222 -14.38 -28.38 -19.58
CA ARG A 222 -14.83 -29.68 -19.07
C ARG A 222 -16.33 -29.83 -19.35
N LEU A 223 -16.64 -29.92 -20.64
CA LEU A 223 -17.86 -30.63 -21.05
C LEU A 223 -17.62 -32.14 -20.92
N PRO A 224 -18.64 -32.92 -20.51
CA PRO A 224 -18.58 -34.38 -20.49
C PRO A 224 -18.50 -35.00 -21.89
#